data_AF-A0A6P2B2B2-F1
#
_entry.id   AF-A0A6P2B2B2-F1
#
_cell.length_a   1.000
_cell.length_b   1.000
_cell.length_c   1.000
_cell.angle_alpha   90.00
_cell.angle_beta   90.00
_cell.angle_gamma   90.00
#
_symmetry.space_group_name_H-M   'P 1'
#
loop_
_entity.id
_entity.type
_entity.pdbx_description
1 polymer ?
#
loop_
_entity_poly.entity_id
_entity_poly.type
_entity_poly.pdbx_seq_one_letter_code
_entity_poly.pdbx_strand_id
1 'polypeptide(L)'
;MNEAHWPRIMRVAAHHVLYAVSGLLVLAWILFFVIYIFGWLNYPDGQDTGLFDRDLFEWSQWALMAFTVFWSGFISASLFAEGRPLTARFFLMMAFAFGFFLIDITGNIGLAVNLRVRVIFDDGVAGVLSPIVLITYFTLLASLPIFALTFYGKYVRQSSSARRYLAIGVPLYVVGVIAGFIQLFLQVYFDSLDWANTSLLAGGFPVWFRENVDTYRLWLIDSPAQDTIEFFGLALIVAAILAFAADFRAGRLPASETEPQSEAAA
;
A
#
# COMPACT_ATOMS: atom_id res chain seq x y z
N MET A 1 -22.50 24.19 5.49
CA MET A 1 -22.93 23.19 4.48
C MET A 1 -24.10 22.39 5.02
N ASN A 2 -25.09 22.02 4.19
CA ASN A 2 -26.21 21.18 4.63
C ASN A 2 -25.71 19.75 4.92
N GLU A 3 -25.80 19.31 6.19
CA GLU A 3 -25.37 17.96 6.60
C GLU A 3 -26.10 16.83 5.86
N ALA A 4 -27.30 17.10 5.34
CA ALA A 4 -28.14 16.15 4.61
C ALA A 4 -27.49 15.63 3.31
N HIS A 5 -26.53 16.35 2.72
CA HIS A 5 -25.85 15.93 1.48
C HIS A 5 -24.79 14.84 1.72
N TRP A 6 -24.33 14.64 2.96
CA TRP A 6 -23.22 13.73 3.27
C TRP A 6 -23.70 12.33 3.68
N PRO A 7 -23.20 11.26 3.03
CA PRO A 7 -23.56 9.88 3.37
C PRO A 7 -23.28 9.54 4.84
N ARG A 8 -24.11 8.67 5.44
CA ARG A 8 -24.01 8.32 6.87
C ARG A 8 -22.66 7.73 7.25
N ILE A 9 -22.07 6.92 6.37
CA ILE A 9 -20.78 6.28 6.61
C ILE A 9 -19.63 7.30 6.71
N MET A 10 -19.76 8.47 6.06
CA MET A 10 -18.83 9.59 6.19
C MET A 10 -18.95 10.36 7.52
N ARG A 11 -19.92 9.99 8.36
CA ARG A 11 -20.13 10.57 9.69
C ARG A 11 -19.47 9.75 10.79
N VAL A 12 -18.97 8.55 10.48
CA VAL A 12 -18.22 7.72 11.41
C VAL A 12 -16.96 8.47 11.83
N ALA A 13 -16.70 8.52 13.14
CA ALA A 13 -15.49 9.19 13.62
C ALA A 13 -14.25 8.36 13.30
N ALA A 14 -13.22 9.00 12.77
CA ALA A 14 -12.00 8.37 12.25
C ALA A 14 -11.34 7.36 13.21
N HIS A 15 -11.40 7.61 14.52
CA HIS A 15 -10.83 6.71 15.53
C HIS A 15 -11.52 5.34 15.60
N HIS A 16 -12.79 5.22 15.21
CA HIS A 16 -13.49 3.92 15.21
C HIS A 16 -12.87 2.94 14.21
N VAL A 17 -12.42 3.43 13.05
CA VAL A 17 -11.72 2.60 12.06
C VAL A 17 -10.42 2.06 12.65
N LEU A 18 -9.67 2.92 13.36
CA LEU A 18 -8.44 2.50 14.02
C LEU A 18 -8.70 1.50 15.14
N TYR A 19 -9.71 1.71 15.99
CA TYR A 19 -10.05 0.74 17.03
C TYR A 19 -10.47 -0.61 16.45
N ALA A 20 -11.25 -0.61 15.36
CA ALA A 20 -11.64 -1.85 14.69
C ALA A 20 -10.42 -2.59 14.11
N VAL A 21 -9.55 -1.88 13.39
CA VAL A 21 -8.36 -2.48 12.75
C VAL A 21 -7.33 -2.91 13.79
N SER A 22 -7.03 -2.08 14.80
CA SER A 22 -6.15 -2.46 15.90
C SER A 22 -6.69 -3.64 16.68
N GLY A 23 -8.00 -3.69 16.94
CA GLY A 23 -8.64 -4.83 17.60
C GLY A 23 -8.48 -6.12 16.79
N LEU A 24 -8.70 -6.06 15.47
CA LEU A 24 -8.52 -7.20 14.57
C LEU A 24 -7.05 -7.66 14.54
N LEU A 25 -6.10 -6.73 14.44
CA LEU A 25 -4.67 -7.02 14.47
C LEU A 25 -4.25 -7.66 15.79
N VAL A 26 -4.68 -7.12 16.93
CA VAL A 26 -4.37 -7.69 18.25
C VAL A 26 -4.93 -9.10 18.37
N LEU A 27 -6.16 -9.34 17.94
CA LEU A 27 -6.76 -10.67 17.95
C LEU A 27 -5.99 -11.65 17.05
N ALA A 28 -5.58 -11.22 15.86
CA ALA A 28 -4.79 -12.03 14.94
C ALA A 28 -3.43 -12.39 15.51
N TRP A 29 -2.72 -11.44 16.11
CA TRP A 29 -1.46 -11.70 16.80
C TRP A 29 -1.62 -12.63 18.00
N ILE A 30 -2.68 -12.46 18.83
CA ILE A 30 -2.97 -13.39 19.92
C ILE A 30 -3.17 -14.80 19.39
N LEU A 31 -3.99 -14.95 18.34
CA LEU A 31 -4.27 -16.26 17.74
C LEU A 31 -2.99 -16.89 17.16
N PHE A 32 -2.17 -16.09 16.48
CA PHE A 32 -0.86 -16.50 15.98
C PHE A 32 0.06 -17.01 17.10
N PHE A 33 0.20 -16.24 18.19
CA PHE A 33 1.03 -16.65 19.33
C PHE A 33 0.49 -17.90 20.03
N VAL A 34 -0.82 -18.04 20.19
CA VAL A 34 -1.45 -19.24 20.76
C VAL A 34 -1.08 -20.45 19.90
N ILE A 35 -1.28 -20.38 18.59
CA ILE A 35 -1.00 -21.51 17.68
C ILE A 35 0.50 -21.84 17.67
N TYR A 36 1.36 -20.83 17.72
CA TYR A 36 2.81 -21.01 17.84
C TYR A 36 3.23 -21.69 19.16
N ILE A 37 2.73 -21.22 20.31
CA ILE A 37 3.09 -21.74 21.64
C ILE A 37 2.59 -23.17 21.86
N PHE A 38 1.39 -23.50 21.37
CA PHE A 38 0.81 -24.85 21.53
C PHE A 38 1.38 -25.88 20.53
N GLY A 39 2.39 -25.51 19.74
CA GLY A 39 3.11 -26.43 18.86
C GLY A 39 2.24 -27.04 17.75
N TRP A 40 1.09 -26.41 17.46
CA TRP A 40 0.25 -26.81 16.32
C TRP A 40 0.90 -26.45 14.99
N LEU A 41 1.95 -25.63 15.02
CA LEU A 41 2.87 -25.39 13.91
C LEU A 41 4.22 -26.03 14.21
N ASN A 42 4.50 -27.14 13.54
CA ASN A 42 5.89 -27.51 13.29
C ASN A 42 6.41 -26.51 12.26
N TYR A 43 7.34 -25.67 12.68
CA TYR A 43 8.01 -24.66 11.86
C TYR A 43 9.26 -25.15 11.09
N PRO A 44 9.38 -26.40 10.54
CA PRO A 44 10.48 -26.71 9.61
C PRO A 44 10.24 -26.27 8.16
N ASP A 45 9.00 -26.07 7.70
CA ASP A 45 8.72 -26.07 6.25
C ASP A 45 8.21 -24.75 5.66
N GLY A 46 8.40 -23.61 6.35
CA GLY A 46 8.09 -22.29 5.77
C GLY A 46 6.66 -22.11 5.26
N GLN A 47 5.71 -22.98 5.64
CA GLN A 47 4.34 -22.95 5.16
C GLN A 47 3.51 -21.98 5.97
N ASP A 48 2.97 -21.01 5.22
CA ASP A 48 1.91 -20.06 5.54
C ASP A 48 0.88 -20.61 6.52
N THR A 49 0.75 -19.91 7.65
CA THR A 49 -0.19 -20.29 8.71
C THR A 49 -1.67 -20.02 8.36
N GLY A 50 -1.98 -19.47 7.17
CA GLY A 50 -3.34 -19.16 6.70
C GLY A 50 -4.14 -18.17 7.58
N LEU A 51 -3.53 -17.65 8.65
CA LEU A 51 -4.15 -16.71 9.60
C LEU A 51 -3.92 -15.26 9.19
N PHE A 52 -2.73 -15.01 8.63
CA PHE A 52 -2.37 -13.75 7.98
C PHE A 52 -2.53 -13.86 6.46
N ASP A 53 -2.33 -15.05 5.89
CA ASP A 53 -2.38 -15.26 4.44
C ASP A 53 -3.77 -15.74 3.97
N ARG A 54 -4.33 -14.99 2.99
CA ARG A 54 -5.34 -15.34 1.96
C ARG A 54 -6.82 -14.97 2.08
N ASP A 55 -7.42 -14.84 3.26
CA ASP A 55 -8.87 -14.56 3.29
C ASP A 55 -9.23 -13.33 4.15
N LEU A 56 -9.25 -13.41 5.48
CA LEU A 56 -9.85 -12.30 6.22
C LEU A 56 -9.08 -10.96 6.10
N PHE A 57 -7.75 -11.00 6.18
CA PHE A 57 -6.91 -9.79 6.14
C PHE A 57 -6.87 -9.18 4.74
N GLU A 58 -6.65 -10.00 3.73
CA GLU A 58 -6.62 -9.58 2.34
C GLU A 58 -7.97 -8.98 1.90
N TRP A 59 -9.08 -9.65 2.17
CA TRP A 59 -10.41 -9.12 1.85
C TRP A 59 -10.73 -7.85 2.64
N SER A 60 -10.25 -7.74 3.89
CA SER A 60 -10.40 -6.51 4.69
C SER A 60 -9.57 -5.36 4.12
N GLN A 61 -8.34 -5.62 3.69
CA GLN A 61 -7.51 -4.64 2.98
C GLN A 61 -8.18 -4.22 1.66
N TRP A 62 -8.71 -5.15 0.88
CA TRP A 62 -9.45 -4.85 -0.35
C TRP A 62 -10.66 -3.97 -0.08
N ALA A 63 -11.43 -4.28 0.97
CA ALA A 63 -12.58 -3.48 1.37
C ALA A 63 -12.17 -2.06 1.79
N LEU A 64 -11.08 -1.92 2.56
CA LEU A 64 -10.54 -0.60 2.95
C LEU A 64 -9.96 0.17 1.76
N MET A 65 -9.34 -0.51 0.79
CA MET A 65 -8.87 0.11 -0.45
C MET A 65 -10.04 0.57 -1.31
N ALA A 66 -11.05 -0.27 -1.54
CA ALA A 66 -12.26 0.10 -2.27
C ALA A 66 -12.98 1.28 -1.60
N PHE A 67 -13.06 1.28 -0.27
CA PHE A 67 -13.53 2.41 0.52
C PHE A 67 -12.70 3.66 0.22
N THR A 68 -11.38 3.57 0.33
CA THR A 68 -10.44 4.67 0.06
C THR A 68 -10.65 5.26 -1.33
N VAL A 69 -10.78 4.42 -2.36
CA VAL A 69 -11.02 4.82 -3.75
C VAL A 69 -12.33 5.58 -3.89
N PHE A 70 -13.44 4.96 -3.48
CA PHE A 70 -14.77 5.54 -3.66
C PHE A 70 -14.90 6.87 -2.92
N TRP A 71 -14.44 6.92 -1.68
CA TRP A 71 -14.62 8.07 -0.82
C TRP A 71 -13.66 9.22 -1.13
N SER A 72 -12.44 8.92 -1.58
CA SER A 72 -11.55 9.96 -2.10
C SER A 72 -12.13 10.56 -3.39
N GLY A 73 -12.71 9.74 -4.28
CA GLY A 73 -13.44 10.22 -5.46
C GLY A 73 -14.62 11.13 -5.11
N PHE A 74 -15.43 10.72 -4.13
CA PHE A 74 -16.56 11.52 -3.64
C PHE A 74 -16.09 12.88 -3.06
N ILE A 75 -15.10 12.86 -2.16
CA ILE A 75 -14.55 14.09 -1.55
C ILE A 75 -13.96 15.01 -2.61
N SER A 76 -13.24 14.45 -3.58
CA SER A 76 -12.71 15.21 -4.72
C SER A 76 -13.82 15.95 -5.46
N ALA A 77 -14.90 15.24 -5.82
CA ALA A 77 -16.05 15.86 -6.51
C ALA A 77 -16.70 16.98 -5.68
N SER A 78 -16.90 16.77 -4.38
CA SER A 78 -17.43 17.79 -3.47
C SER A 78 -16.52 19.02 -3.37
N LEU A 79 -15.20 18.81 -3.29
CA LEU A 79 -14.23 19.91 -3.23
C LEU A 79 -14.17 20.71 -4.53
N PHE A 80 -14.30 20.07 -5.69
CA PHE A 80 -14.40 20.78 -6.97
C PHE A 80 -15.66 21.65 -7.03
N ALA A 81 -16.81 21.13 -6.58
CA ALA A 81 -18.06 21.88 -6.54
C ALA A 81 -17.99 23.12 -5.61
N GLU A 82 -17.14 23.06 -4.57
CA GLU A 82 -16.92 24.16 -3.61
C GLU A 82 -15.72 25.06 -3.95
N GLY A 83 -15.16 24.95 -5.16
CA GLY A 83 -14.09 25.83 -5.60
C GLY A 83 -12.75 25.58 -4.91
N ARG A 84 -12.47 24.34 -4.47
CA ARG A 84 -11.20 23.93 -3.85
C ARG A 84 -10.44 22.93 -4.75
N PRO A 85 -10.06 23.33 -5.99
CA PRO A 85 -9.56 22.39 -7.00
C PRO A 85 -8.23 21.73 -6.62
N LEU A 86 -7.34 22.43 -5.92
CA LEU A 86 -6.03 21.90 -5.54
C LEU A 86 -6.13 20.82 -4.47
N THR A 87 -6.99 21.01 -3.48
CA THR A 87 -7.31 19.97 -2.49
C THR A 87 -8.06 18.80 -3.13
N ALA A 88 -8.96 19.07 -4.08
CA ALA A 88 -9.67 18.03 -4.81
C ALA A 88 -8.72 17.11 -5.59
N ARG A 89 -7.72 17.68 -6.29
CA ARG A 89 -6.70 16.91 -7.03
C ARG A 89 -5.94 15.92 -6.15
N PHE A 90 -5.66 16.26 -4.88
CA PHE A 90 -5.07 15.30 -3.96
C PHE A 90 -5.92 14.03 -3.84
N PHE A 91 -7.20 14.18 -3.49
CA PHE A 91 -8.10 13.05 -3.29
C PHE A 91 -8.38 12.30 -4.59
N LEU A 92 -8.44 13.00 -5.72
CA LEU A 92 -8.56 12.36 -7.04
C LEU A 92 -7.35 11.45 -7.34
N MET A 93 -6.14 11.94 -7.12
CA MET A 93 -4.93 11.15 -7.36
C MET A 93 -4.79 9.98 -6.39
N MET A 94 -5.21 10.16 -5.13
CA MET A 94 -5.30 9.05 -4.17
C MET A 94 -6.33 8.01 -4.61
N ALA A 95 -7.50 8.43 -5.14
CA ALA A 95 -8.49 7.51 -5.67
C ALA A 95 -7.93 6.69 -6.85
N PHE A 96 -7.19 7.31 -7.77
CA PHE A 96 -6.53 6.60 -8.85
C PHE A 96 -5.42 5.66 -8.34
N ALA A 97 -4.54 6.15 -7.46
CA ALA A 97 -3.47 5.36 -6.87
C ALA A 97 -4.00 4.07 -6.22
N PHE A 98 -4.94 4.20 -5.28
CA PHE A 98 -5.54 3.05 -4.60
C PHE A 98 -6.43 2.22 -5.54
N GLY A 99 -6.98 2.81 -6.60
CA GLY A 99 -7.73 2.09 -7.62
C GLY A 99 -6.84 1.16 -8.41
N PHE A 100 -5.66 1.63 -8.82
CA PHE A 100 -4.67 0.80 -9.49
C PHE A 100 -4.10 -0.28 -8.57
N PHE A 101 -3.80 0.03 -7.30
CA PHE A 101 -3.41 -1.00 -6.32
C PHE A 101 -4.50 -2.05 -6.13
N LEU A 102 -5.77 -1.64 -6.01
CA LEU A 102 -6.88 -2.58 -5.87
C LEU A 102 -7.01 -3.49 -7.10
N ILE A 103 -6.87 -2.94 -8.31
CA ILE A 103 -6.91 -3.70 -9.57
C ILE A 103 -5.74 -4.69 -9.64
N ASP A 104 -4.54 -4.26 -9.25
CA ASP A 104 -3.36 -5.12 -9.23
C ASP A 104 -3.54 -6.31 -8.27
N ILE A 105 -3.91 -6.02 -7.02
CA ILE A 105 -4.01 -7.03 -5.97
C ILE A 105 -5.20 -7.97 -6.25
N THR A 106 -6.38 -7.46 -6.61
CA THR A 106 -7.54 -8.33 -6.92
C THR A 106 -7.41 -9.08 -8.25
N GLY A 107 -6.72 -8.48 -9.22
CA GLY A 107 -6.51 -9.04 -10.54
C GLY A 107 -5.27 -9.93 -10.66
N ASN A 108 -4.44 -10.00 -9.61
CA ASN A 108 -3.14 -10.67 -9.62
C ASN A 108 -2.27 -10.23 -10.83
N ILE A 109 -2.24 -8.93 -11.13
CA ILE A 109 -1.56 -8.42 -12.34
C ILE A 109 -0.05 -8.65 -12.24
N GLY A 110 0.56 -8.41 -11.08
CA GLY A 110 1.96 -8.75 -10.84
C GLY A 110 2.30 -10.21 -11.18
N LEU A 111 1.47 -11.16 -10.72
CA LEU A 111 1.65 -12.58 -11.06
C LEU A 111 1.48 -12.82 -12.57
N ALA A 112 0.46 -12.23 -13.19
CA ALA A 112 0.24 -12.37 -14.63
C ALA A 112 1.41 -11.82 -15.46
N VAL A 113 2.00 -10.70 -15.05
CA VAL A 113 3.20 -10.11 -15.66
C VAL A 113 4.40 -11.07 -15.49
N ASN A 114 4.62 -11.60 -14.30
CA ASN A 114 5.69 -12.57 -14.02
C ASN A 114 5.58 -13.82 -14.90
N LEU A 115 4.38 -14.43 -14.94
CA LEU A 115 4.10 -15.59 -15.77
C LEU A 115 4.31 -15.29 -17.26
N ARG A 116 3.92 -14.10 -17.73
CA ARG A 116 4.14 -13.70 -19.13
C ARG A 116 5.62 -13.55 -19.47
N VAL A 117 6.43 -12.97 -18.58
CA VAL A 117 7.88 -12.88 -18.79
C VAL A 117 8.50 -14.29 -18.87
N ARG A 118 8.11 -15.19 -17.97
CA ARG A 118 8.60 -16.59 -17.96
C ARG A 118 8.19 -17.39 -19.20
N VAL A 119 7.08 -17.06 -19.85
CA VAL A 119 6.67 -17.71 -21.10
C VAL A 119 7.50 -17.23 -22.30
N ILE A 120 8.00 -15.99 -22.27
CA ILE A 120 8.70 -15.36 -23.40
C ILE A 120 10.21 -15.61 -23.34
N PHE A 121 10.78 -15.77 -22.14
CA PHE A 121 12.21 -15.90 -21.91
C PHE A 121 12.54 -17.23 -21.23
N ASP A 122 13.69 -17.81 -21.56
CA ASP A 122 14.21 -19.01 -20.88
C ASP A 122 14.41 -18.77 -19.37
N ASP A 123 14.32 -19.82 -18.55
CA ASP A 123 14.30 -19.72 -17.08
C ASP A 123 15.45 -18.92 -16.47
N GLY A 124 16.66 -19.05 -17.02
CA GLY A 124 17.83 -18.27 -16.56
C GLY A 124 17.71 -16.77 -16.81
N VAL A 125 17.09 -16.36 -17.93
CA VAL A 125 16.89 -14.96 -18.29
C VAL A 125 15.61 -14.42 -17.65
N ALA A 126 14.57 -15.24 -17.55
CA ALA A 126 13.32 -14.90 -16.89
C ALA A 126 13.48 -14.69 -15.38
N GLY A 127 14.39 -15.41 -14.72
CA GLY A 127 14.74 -15.20 -13.31
C GLY A 127 15.20 -13.78 -13.02
N VAL A 128 15.98 -13.17 -13.93
CA VAL A 128 16.47 -11.79 -13.76
C VAL A 128 15.49 -10.75 -14.31
N LEU A 129 14.89 -11.00 -15.48
CA LEU A 129 13.99 -10.04 -16.11
C LEU A 129 12.67 -9.86 -15.36
N SER A 130 12.12 -10.94 -14.80
CA SER A 130 10.80 -10.87 -14.16
C SER A 130 10.78 -9.91 -12.97
N PRO A 131 11.72 -9.96 -12.00
CA PRO A 131 11.75 -9.01 -10.91
C PRO A 131 12.05 -7.57 -11.37
N ILE A 132 12.84 -7.35 -12.42
CA ILE A 132 13.08 -6.00 -12.99
C ILE A 132 11.78 -5.38 -13.55
N VAL A 133 11.00 -6.17 -14.30
CA VAL A 133 9.72 -5.74 -14.83
C VAL A 133 8.74 -5.43 -13.69
N LEU A 134 8.71 -6.26 -12.65
CA LEU A 134 7.91 -6.02 -11.45
C LEU A 134 8.34 -4.75 -10.69
N ILE A 135 9.64 -4.51 -10.49
CA ILE A 135 10.17 -3.28 -9.89
C ILE A 135 9.69 -2.06 -10.68
N THR A 136 9.77 -2.11 -12.00
CA THR A 136 9.33 -1.01 -12.87
C THR A 136 7.83 -0.77 -12.72
N TYR A 137 7.04 -1.83 -12.77
CA TYR A 137 5.60 -1.79 -12.59
C TYR A 137 5.18 -1.18 -11.24
N PHE A 138 5.75 -1.69 -10.13
CA PHE A 138 5.47 -1.18 -8.79
C PHE A 138 5.98 0.24 -8.57
N THR A 139 7.09 0.64 -9.22
CA THR A 139 7.57 2.03 -9.20
C THR A 139 6.55 2.97 -9.82
N LEU A 140 5.97 2.58 -10.96
CA LEU A 140 4.93 3.37 -11.61
C LEU A 140 3.68 3.47 -10.73
N LEU A 141 3.24 2.38 -10.11
CA LEU A 141 2.12 2.39 -9.15
C LEU A 141 2.38 3.30 -7.94
N ALA A 142 3.56 3.18 -7.32
CA ALA A 142 3.94 3.96 -6.15
C ALA A 142 4.17 5.45 -6.47
N SER A 143 4.44 5.80 -7.74
CA SER A 143 4.68 7.19 -8.14
C SER A 143 3.45 8.09 -7.97
N LEU A 144 2.24 7.57 -8.18
CA LEU A 144 0.99 8.34 -8.07
C LEU A 144 0.72 8.87 -6.64
N PRO A 145 0.74 8.04 -5.58
CA PRO A 145 0.54 8.55 -4.23
C PRO A 145 1.70 9.46 -3.78
N ILE A 146 2.94 9.18 -4.19
CA ILE A 146 4.09 10.07 -3.91
C ILE A 146 3.90 11.43 -4.56
N PHE A 147 3.46 11.46 -5.82
CA PHE A 147 3.17 12.68 -6.55
C PHE A 147 2.04 13.46 -5.86
N ALA A 148 0.94 12.79 -5.49
CA ALA A 148 -0.17 13.40 -4.77
C ALA A 148 0.28 14.06 -3.45
N LEU A 149 1.08 13.34 -2.66
CA LEU A 149 1.64 13.82 -1.39
C LEU A 149 2.58 15.01 -1.58
N THR A 150 3.45 14.96 -2.60
CA THR A 150 4.46 15.98 -2.86
C THR A 150 3.82 17.29 -3.33
N PHE A 151 2.92 17.23 -4.30
CA PHE A 151 2.39 18.43 -4.95
C PHE A 151 1.11 18.97 -4.28
N TYR A 152 0.25 18.08 -3.76
CA TYR A 152 -1.05 18.46 -3.21
C TYR A 152 -1.21 18.16 -1.71
N GLY A 153 -0.30 17.40 -1.09
CA GLY A 153 -0.40 17.02 0.32
C GLY A 153 -0.40 18.22 1.28
N LYS A 154 0.20 19.35 0.90
CA LYS A 154 0.18 20.59 1.70
C LYS A 154 -1.24 21.12 1.95
N TYR A 155 -2.16 20.89 1.03
CA TYR A 155 -3.55 21.37 1.11
C TYR A 155 -4.39 20.51 2.06
N VAL A 156 -4.16 19.19 2.08
CA VAL A 156 -4.81 18.29 3.05
C VAL A 156 -4.24 18.46 4.46
N ARG A 157 -2.95 18.80 4.58
CA ARG A 157 -2.32 19.09 5.88
C ARG A 157 -2.96 20.26 6.64
N GLN A 158 -3.77 21.10 5.98
CA GLN A 158 -4.51 22.17 6.65
C GLN A 158 -5.59 21.63 7.62
N SER A 159 -6.13 20.43 7.38
CA SER A 159 -6.97 19.73 8.35
C SER A 159 -6.12 19.28 9.54
N SER A 160 -6.39 19.85 10.73
CA SER A 160 -5.70 19.48 11.96
C SER A 160 -5.98 18.04 12.38
N SER A 161 -7.19 17.54 12.09
CA SER A 161 -7.61 16.18 12.41
C SER A 161 -6.93 15.16 11.47
N ALA A 162 -6.98 15.39 10.15
CA ALA A 162 -6.38 14.47 9.18
C ALA A 162 -4.85 14.42 9.24
N ARG A 163 -4.21 15.55 9.61
CA ARG A 163 -2.74 15.67 9.69
C ARG A 163 -2.10 14.59 10.55
N ARG A 164 -2.70 14.26 11.70
CA ARG A 164 -2.15 13.27 12.63
C ARG A 164 -2.12 11.87 12.03
N TYR A 165 -3.20 11.49 11.34
CA TYR A 165 -3.31 10.20 10.70
C TYR A 165 -2.37 10.10 9.49
N LEU A 166 -2.27 11.14 8.67
CA LEU A 166 -1.33 11.18 7.55
C LEU A 166 0.14 11.16 8.01
N ALA A 167 0.46 11.82 9.12
CA ALA A 167 1.84 11.87 9.64
C ALA A 167 2.37 10.49 10.04
N ILE A 168 1.49 9.55 10.40
CA ILE A 168 1.86 8.18 10.76
C ILE A 168 1.64 7.23 9.58
N GLY A 169 0.50 7.37 8.88
CA GLY A 169 0.11 6.48 7.79
C GLY A 169 1.05 6.56 6.60
N VAL A 170 1.55 7.76 6.26
CA VAL A 170 2.49 7.93 5.12
C VAL A 170 3.82 7.22 5.38
N PRO A 171 4.52 7.40 6.53
CA PRO A 171 5.70 6.61 6.84
C PRO A 171 5.47 5.10 6.80
N LEU A 172 4.37 4.60 7.37
CA LEU A 172 4.07 3.17 7.36
C LEU A 172 3.86 2.62 5.95
N TYR A 173 3.13 3.36 5.10
CA TYR A 173 2.99 3.01 3.69
C TYR A 173 4.35 2.99 2.97
N VAL A 174 5.20 4.00 3.21
CA VAL A 174 6.56 4.05 2.63
C VAL A 174 7.41 2.87 3.10
N VAL A 175 7.31 2.49 4.38
CA VAL A 175 8.02 1.31 4.91
C VAL A 175 7.57 0.04 4.21
N GLY A 176 6.26 -0.18 4.02
CA GLY A 176 5.73 -1.33 3.28
C GLY A 176 6.23 -1.37 1.84
N VAL A 177 6.17 -0.23 1.14
CA VAL A 177 6.69 -0.12 -0.23
C VAL A 177 8.20 -0.42 -0.28
N ILE A 178 9.00 0.17 0.62
CA ILE A 178 10.45 -0.07 0.67
C ILE A 178 10.76 -1.54 0.95
N ALA A 179 10.03 -2.19 1.86
CA ALA A 179 10.20 -3.61 2.16
C ALA A 179 9.99 -4.47 0.90
N GLY A 180 8.90 -4.23 0.15
CA GLY A 180 8.65 -4.90 -1.13
C GLY A 180 9.71 -4.61 -2.21
N PHE A 181 10.22 -3.37 -2.29
CA PHE A 181 11.32 -3.05 -3.21
C PHE A 181 12.62 -3.78 -2.85
N ILE A 182 12.96 -3.84 -1.56
CA ILE A 182 14.15 -4.56 -1.10
C ILE A 182 14.04 -6.04 -1.45
N GLN A 183 12.86 -6.66 -1.30
CA GLN A 183 12.61 -8.05 -1.71
C GLN A 183 12.92 -8.26 -3.20
N LEU A 184 12.31 -7.48 -4.08
CA LEU A 184 12.50 -7.64 -5.51
C LEU A 184 13.94 -7.36 -5.93
N PHE A 185 14.60 -6.39 -5.29
CA PHE A 185 16.00 -6.09 -5.55
C PHE A 185 16.93 -7.24 -5.13
N LEU A 186 16.72 -7.80 -3.94
CA LEU A 186 17.45 -8.98 -3.48
C LEU A 186 17.23 -10.17 -4.42
N GLN A 187 16.00 -10.36 -4.89
CA GLN A 187 15.69 -11.38 -5.87
C GLN A 187 16.46 -11.18 -7.18
N VAL A 188 16.46 -9.97 -7.76
CA VAL A 188 17.29 -9.65 -8.94
C VAL A 188 18.76 -9.98 -8.68
N TYR A 189 19.28 -9.57 -7.53
CA TYR A 189 20.68 -9.76 -7.18
C TYR A 189 21.05 -11.25 -7.12
N PHE A 190 20.25 -12.06 -6.41
CA PHE A 190 20.51 -13.50 -6.29
C PHE A 190 20.29 -14.25 -7.60
N ASP A 191 19.23 -13.96 -8.34
CA ASP A 191 18.96 -14.61 -9.62
C ASP A 191 20.02 -14.24 -10.66
N SER A 192 20.57 -13.02 -10.61
CA SER A 192 21.70 -12.60 -11.47
C SER A 192 23.00 -13.33 -11.12
N LEU A 193 23.27 -13.55 -9.84
CA LEU A 193 24.43 -14.33 -9.40
C LEU A 193 24.31 -15.80 -9.80
N ASP A 194 23.12 -16.38 -9.67
CA ASP A 194 22.85 -17.76 -10.07
C ASP A 194 23.00 -17.93 -11.58
N TRP A 195 22.39 -17.02 -12.37
CA TRP A 195 22.55 -16.99 -13.82
C TRP A 195 24.03 -16.86 -14.23
N ALA A 196 24.79 -15.94 -13.63
CA ALA A 196 26.21 -15.78 -13.93
C ALA A 196 27.01 -17.05 -13.59
N ASN A 197 26.71 -17.68 -12.45
CA ASN A 197 27.37 -18.92 -12.06
C ASN A 197 27.08 -20.06 -13.05
N THR A 198 25.82 -20.24 -13.45
CA THR A 198 25.42 -21.32 -14.36
C THR A 198 25.86 -21.08 -15.81
N SER A 199 25.72 -19.84 -16.30
CA SER A 199 25.90 -19.52 -17.72
C SER A 199 27.32 -19.07 -18.06
N LEU A 200 28.06 -18.46 -17.13
CA LEU A 200 29.41 -17.95 -17.36
C LEU A 200 30.50 -18.78 -16.67
N LEU A 201 30.20 -19.36 -15.51
CA LEU A 201 31.19 -20.05 -14.66
C LEU A 201 30.98 -21.58 -14.60
N ALA A 202 30.08 -22.14 -15.41
CA ALA A 202 29.75 -23.57 -15.49
C ALA A 202 29.46 -24.22 -14.11
N GLY A 203 28.90 -23.44 -13.17
CA GLY A 203 28.57 -23.92 -11.82
C GLY A 203 29.77 -24.09 -10.89
N GLY A 204 30.95 -23.55 -11.23
CA GLY A 204 32.17 -23.68 -10.43
C GLY A 204 32.16 -22.89 -9.11
N PHE A 205 31.21 -21.98 -8.91
CA PHE A 205 31.07 -21.19 -7.69
C PHE A 205 29.95 -21.76 -6.79
N PRO A 206 30.20 -22.04 -5.50
CA PRO A 206 29.16 -22.58 -4.65
C PRO A 206 28.19 -21.45 -4.22
N VAL A 207 26.89 -21.61 -4.51
CA VAL A 207 25.84 -20.63 -4.20
C VAL A 207 25.43 -20.77 -2.72
N TRP A 208 26.31 -20.36 -1.80
CA TRP A 208 26.13 -20.50 -0.34
C TRP A 208 24.96 -19.68 0.24
N PHE A 209 24.38 -18.75 -0.52
CA PHE A 209 23.49 -17.73 0.04
C PHE A 209 21.99 -18.07 0.00
N ARG A 210 21.55 -19.10 -0.74
CA ARG A 210 20.11 -19.43 -0.84
C ARG A 210 19.50 -19.87 0.49
N GLU A 211 20.23 -20.62 1.31
CA GLU A 211 19.70 -21.17 2.59
C GLU A 211 19.34 -20.08 3.63
N ASN A 212 19.87 -18.85 3.50
CA ASN A 212 19.57 -17.75 4.41
C ASN A 212 18.51 -16.76 3.89
N VAL A 213 18.15 -16.80 2.59
CA VAL A 213 17.15 -15.87 2.02
C VAL A 213 15.79 -16.07 2.66
N ASP A 214 15.40 -17.32 2.95
CA ASP A 214 14.14 -17.63 3.64
C ASP A 214 14.13 -17.15 5.11
N THR A 215 15.31 -17.05 5.74
CA THR A 215 15.45 -16.47 7.09
C THR A 215 15.34 -14.94 7.09
N TYR A 216 15.75 -14.27 6.01
CA TYR A 216 15.53 -12.82 5.82
C TYR A 216 14.09 -12.49 5.40
N ARG A 217 13.40 -13.39 4.69
CA ARG A 217 11.96 -13.31 4.42
C ARG A 217 11.16 -13.30 5.73
N LEU A 218 11.53 -14.19 6.66
CA LEU A 218 10.89 -14.46 7.95
C LEU A 218 10.53 -13.24 8.84
N TRP A 219 11.19 -12.09 8.71
CA TRP A 219 11.00 -10.95 9.63
C TRP A 219 10.56 -9.64 9.01
N LEU A 220 10.67 -9.47 7.68
CA LEU A 220 10.43 -8.19 7.02
C LEU A 220 9.56 -8.29 5.76
N ILE A 221 9.43 -9.47 5.15
CA ILE A 221 8.94 -9.62 3.77
C ILE A 221 7.98 -10.82 3.68
N ASP A 222 6.77 -10.62 3.17
CA ASP A 222 5.67 -11.61 3.16
C ASP A 222 5.47 -12.23 4.56
N SER A 223 5.45 -11.35 5.56
CA SER A 223 5.40 -11.73 6.98
C SER A 223 4.18 -11.08 7.67
N PRO A 224 3.68 -11.69 8.76
CA PRO A 224 2.65 -11.08 9.60
C PRO A 224 2.94 -9.65 10.03
N ALA A 225 4.23 -9.29 10.14
CA ALA A 225 4.68 -7.94 10.46
C ALA A 225 4.46 -6.96 9.30
N GLN A 226 4.76 -7.36 8.06
CA GLN A 226 4.49 -6.55 6.87
C GLN A 226 2.99 -6.33 6.71
N ASP A 227 2.18 -7.40 6.77
CA ASP A 227 0.71 -7.31 6.63
C ASP A 227 0.11 -6.39 7.70
N THR A 228 0.65 -6.45 8.92
CA THR A 228 0.28 -5.55 10.02
C THR A 228 0.58 -4.10 9.67
N ILE A 229 1.78 -3.80 9.17
CA ILE A 229 2.20 -2.45 8.79
C ILE A 229 1.33 -1.91 7.65
N GLU A 230 1.09 -2.72 6.62
CA GLU A 230 0.29 -2.35 5.46
C GLU A 230 -1.18 -2.14 5.82
N PHE A 231 -1.79 -3.07 6.56
CA PHE A 231 -3.19 -2.96 6.96
C PHE A 231 -3.42 -1.79 7.91
N PHE A 232 -2.53 -1.58 8.88
CA PHE A 232 -2.61 -0.45 9.79
C PHE A 232 -2.33 0.88 9.08
N GLY A 233 -1.37 0.91 8.13
CA GLY A 233 -1.10 2.06 7.27
C GLY A 233 -2.31 2.45 6.44
N LEU A 234 -2.99 1.48 5.82
CA LEU A 234 -4.22 1.69 5.07
C LEU A 234 -5.35 2.21 5.95
N ALA A 235 -5.51 1.66 7.16
CA ALA A 235 -6.49 2.14 8.14
C ALA A 235 -6.26 3.59 8.56
N LEU A 236 -5.00 4.02 8.68
CA LEU A 236 -4.64 5.42 8.94
C LEU A 236 -5.00 6.33 7.76
N ILE A 237 -4.86 5.86 6.52
CA ILE A 237 -5.28 6.62 5.33
C ILE A 237 -6.80 6.78 5.31
N VAL A 238 -7.55 5.71 5.60
CA VAL A 238 -9.02 5.78 5.74
C VAL A 238 -9.42 6.73 6.88
N ALA A 239 -8.75 6.64 8.03
CA ALA A 239 -8.98 7.56 9.14
C ALA A 239 -8.70 9.01 8.76
N ALA A 240 -7.64 9.27 7.97
CA ALA A 240 -7.34 10.60 7.44
C ALA A 240 -8.45 11.12 6.53
N ILE A 241 -8.98 10.29 5.64
CA ILE A 241 -10.11 10.62 4.75
C ILE A 241 -11.35 11.01 5.56
N LEU A 242 -11.73 10.19 6.55
CA LEU A 242 -12.89 10.45 7.41
C LEU A 242 -12.70 11.71 8.26
N ALA A 243 -11.50 11.90 8.81
CA ALA A 243 -11.15 13.08 9.61
C ALA A 243 -11.18 14.36 8.77
N PHE A 244 -10.64 14.31 7.55
CA PHE A 244 -10.70 15.43 6.60
C PHE A 244 -12.15 15.76 6.24
N ALA A 245 -12.96 14.76 5.89
CA ALA A 245 -14.37 14.95 5.57
C ALA A 245 -15.14 15.56 6.76
N ALA A 246 -14.82 15.19 7.99
CA ALA A 246 -15.42 15.80 9.18
C ALA A 246 -15.03 17.28 9.34
N ASP A 247 -13.76 17.63 9.14
CA ASP A 247 -13.30 19.03 9.20
C ASP A 247 -13.89 19.88 8.07
N PHE A 248 -13.98 19.31 6.87
CA PHE A 248 -14.58 19.96 5.71
C PHE A 248 -16.06 20.26 5.94
N ARG A 249 -16.84 19.26 6.37
CA ARG A 249 -18.27 19.43 6.70
C ARG A 249 -18.50 20.48 7.78
N ALA A 250 -17.63 20.51 8.79
CA ALA A 250 -17.68 21.47 9.88
C ALA A 250 -17.21 22.88 9.48
N GLY A 251 -16.80 23.10 8.23
CA GLY A 251 -16.29 24.39 7.76
C GLY A 251 -14.98 24.82 8.43
N ARG A 252 -14.21 23.86 8.98
CA ARG A 252 -12.96 24.13 9.70
C ARG A 252 -11.75 24.29 8.78
N LEU A 253 -11.92 24.07 7.47
CA LEU A 253 -10.85 24.22 6.49
C LEU A 253 -10.72 25.68 6.03
N PRO A 254 -9.49 26.20 5.86
CA PRO A 254 -9.24 27.56 5.35
C PRO A 254 -10.00 27.82 4.04
N ALA A 255 -10.46 29.04 3.78
CA ALA A 255 -11.21 29.36 2.57
C ALA A 255 -10.34 29.25 1.29
N SER A 256 -10.98 28.82 0.19
CA SER A 256 -10.52 28.64 -1.20
C SER A 256 -9.07 28.98 -1.54
N GLU A 257 -8.37 27.99 -2.08
CA GLU A 257 -7.10 28.15 -2.79
C GLU A 257 -7.40 28.42 -4.26
N THR A 258 -7.38 29.69 -4.68
CA THR A 258 -7.28 30.00 -6.10
C THR A 258 -5.93 29.51 -6.59
N GLU A 259 -5.90 28.77 -7.71
CA GLU A 259 -4.64 28.57 -8.44
C GLU A 259 -4.00 29.95 -8.63
N PRO A 260 -2.69 30.13 -8.33
CA PRO A 260 -2.02 31.34 -8.75
C PRO A 260 -2.25 31.44 -10.25
N GLN A 261 -3.03 32.44 -10.66
CA GLN A 261 -3.18 32.75 -12.07
C GLN A 261 -1.77 32.95 -12.58
N SER A 262 -1.36 32.06 -13.47
CA SER A 262 -0.16 32.24 -14.25
C SER A 262 -0.28 33.61 -14.92
N GLU A 263 0.38 34.62 -14.36
CA GLU A 263 0.79 35.83 -15.07
C GLU A 263 1.71 35.38 -16.22
N ALA A 264 1.13 34.83 -17.28
CA ALA A 264 1.81 34.46 -18.51
C ALA A 264 0.82 34.54 -19.67
N ALA A 265 0.36 35.77 -19.93
CA ALA A 265 -0.04 36.25 -21.25
C ALA A 265 -0.10 37.78 -21.18
N ALA A 266 1.06 38.39 -20.93
CA ALA A 266 1.35 39.77 -21.29
C ALA A 266 2.42 39.74 -22.39
#